data_AF-A0A853BRA0-F1
#
_entry.id   AF-A0A853BRA0-F1
#
_cell.length_a   1.000
_cell.length_b   1.000
_cell.length_c   1.000
_cell.angle_alpha   90.00
_cell.angle_beta   90.00
_cell.angle_gamma   90.00
#
_symmetry.space_group_name_H-M   'P 1'
#
loop_
_entity.id
_entity.type
_entity.pdbx_description
1 polymer ?
#
loop_
_entity_poly.entity_id
_entity_poly.type
_entity_poly.pdbx_seq_one_letter_code
_entity_poly.pdbx_strand_id
1 'polypeptide(L)'
;MSAEGLLEEDEENAVRRHVLDCATCAEQQAGLAEVSRVLAEVPAPPLPEALAARLDDALRAEGEARRAGGTGTAPATDSSAAVPGASNVVPMRRRGFGANRWVNYLAVAAAAVVVVGGGTAVLNGMTMDSGAGAPPAASAPSGEVGGDTALSYQPLLVSTGTVYTEAELATQAQSVLTENDPTSPDGAEGDAEGPADANRPDPSAVPSEVSSCAHRLGPEAGGHPLLIDFAEFDSGSGPEAAWAMYFGTKPGGGTQKSYEVVVVPEGCSGDDPVLARSEAPAP
;
A
#
# COMPACT_ATOMS: atom_id res chain seq x y z
N MET A 1 4.05 20.71 0.54
CA MET A 1 2.86 20.23 1.25
C MET A 1 2.80 18.76 0.97
N SER A 2 2.79 17.92 2.01
CA SER A 2 2.59 16.49 1.79
C SER A 2 1.20 16.31 1.18
N ALA A 3 1.08 15.52 0.12
CA ALA A 3 -0.18 15.38 -0.60
C ALA A 3 -1.32 14.89 0.32
N GLU A 4 -0.98 14.12 1.37
CA GLU A 4 -1.93 13.43 2.25
C GLU A 4 -2.01 14.01 3.68
N GLY A 5 -1.24 15.05 4.02
CA GLY A 5 -1.29 15.68 5.35
C GLY A 5 -0.95 14.76 6.54
N LEU A 6 -0.18 13.69 6.31
CA LEU A 6 0.14 12.65 7.31
C LEU A 6 1.36 12.97 8.18
N LEU A 7 2.10 14.03 7.86
CA LEU A 7 3.34 14.40 8.56
C LEU A 7 3.09 15.57 9.52
N GLU A 8 3.82 15.59 10.64
CA GLU A 8 3.84 16.77 11.51
C GLU A 8 4.51 17.96 10.81
N GLU A 9 4.17 19.19 11.20
CA GLU A 9 4.63 20.41 10.50
C GLU A 9 6.16 20.51 10.40
N ASP A 10 6.88 20.10 11.45
CA ASP A 10 8.34 20.11 11.47
C ASP A 10 8.94 19.07 10.50
N GLU A 11 8.31 17.91 10.39
CA GLU A 11 8.69 16.85 9.46
C GLU A 11 8.42 17.28 8.01
N GLU A 12 7.28 17.92 7.74
CA GLU A 12 6.98 18.48 6.43
C GLU A 12 8.03 19.50 5.98
N ASN A 13 8.47 20.35 6.91
CA ASN A 13 9.49 21.35 6.63
C ASN A 13 10.86 20.70 6.38
N ALA A 14 11.19 19.63 7.11
CA ALA A 14 12.41 18.86 6.88
C ALA A 14 12.40 18.16 5.51
N VAL A 15 11.32 17.47 5.15
CA VAL A 15 11.16 16.81 3.85
C VAL A 15 11.21 17.83 2.72
N ARG A 16 10.51 18.96 2.86
CA ARG A 16 10.53 20.04 1.86
C ARG A 16 11.94 20.57 1.61
N ARG A 17 12.72 20.77 2.68
CA ARG A 17 14.12 21.20 2.57
C ARG A 17 14.95 20.15 1.84
N HIS A 18 14.80 18.88 2.20
CA HIS A 18 15.51 17.79 1.55
C HIS A 18 15.21 17.70 0.04
N VAL A 19 13.93 17.80 -0.35
CA VAL A 19 13.53 17.76 -1.76
C VAL A 19 14.10 18.94 -2.55
N LEU A 20 14.23 20.12 -1.95
CA LEU A 20 14.86 21.28 -2.59
C LEU A 20 16.37 21.09 -2.77
N ASP A 21 17.03 20.41 -1.82
CA ASP A 21 18.49 20.23 -1.81
C ASP A 21 18.95 18.99 -2.60
N CYS A 22 18.04 18.04 -2.88
CA CYS A 22 18.33 16.77 -3.57
C CYS A 22 17.68 16.71 -4.96
N ALA A 23 18.51 16.80 -6.01
CA ALA A 23 18.03 16.81 -7.40
C ALA A 23 17.20 15.57 -7.79
N THR A 24 17.61 14.38 -7.33
CA THR A 24 16.86 13.13 -7.59
C THR A 24 15.47 13.16 -6.96
N CYS A 25 15.34 13.65 -5.72
CA CYS A 25 14.04 13.76 -5.06
C CYS A 25 13.16 14.83 -5.73
N ALA A 26 13.75 15.94 -6.21
CA ALA A 26 13.02 16.95 -6.97
C ALA A 26 12.47 16.40 -8.29
N GLU A 27 13.27 15.60 -9.02
CA GLU A 27 12.85 14.95 -10.26
C GLU A 27 11.71 13.95 -10.02
N GLN A 28 11.82 13.11 -8.98
CA GLN A 28 10.76 12.18 -8.60
C GLN A 28 9.46 12.90 -8.22
N GLN A 29 9.55 13.98 -7.45
CA GLN A 29 8.39 14.80 -7.10
C GLN A 29 7.73 15.41 -8.35
N ALA A 30 8.52 15.91 -9.30
CA ALA A 30 8.00 16.43 -10.56
C ALA A 30 7.30 15.34 -11.38
N GLY A 31 7.86 14.12 -11.42
CA GLY A 31 7.24 12.98 -12.08
C GLY A 31 5.87 12.60 -11.48
N LEU A 32 5.75 12.59 -10.15
CA LEU A 32 4.48 12.32 -9.48
C LEU A 32 3.44 13.42 -9.74
N ALA A 33 3.86 14.69 -9.69
CA ALA A 33 2.98 15.82 -10.00
C ALA A 33 2.47 15.78 -11.45
N GLU A 34 3.29 15.29 -12.38
CA GLU A 34 2.90 15.09 -13.77
C GLU A 34 1.83 14.00 -13.92
N VAL A 35 1.98 12.86 -13.23
CA VAL A 35 0.95 11.80 -13.23
C VAL A 35 -0.37 12.32 -12.70
N SER A 36 -0.37 13.07 -11.59
CA SER A 36 -1.58 13.68 -11.05
C SER A 36 -2.23 14.64 -12.05
N ARG A 37 -1.44 15.40 -12.82
CA ARG A 37 -1.94 16.28 -13.87
C ARG A 37 -2.62 15.50 -14.99
N VAL A 38 -1.97 14.44 -15.49
CA VAL A 38 -2.52 13.58 -16.54
C VAL A 38 -3.84 12.94 -16.10
N LEU A 39 -3.90 12.44 -14.86
CA LEU A 39 -5.13 11.84 -14.32
C LEU A 39 -6.25 12.87 -14.14
N ALA A 40 -5.93 14.13 -13.84
CA ALA A 40 -6.91 15.20 -13.73
C ALA A 40 -7.50 15.62 -15.09
N GLU A 41 -6.82 15.34 -16.19
CA GLU A 41 -7.34 15.58 -17.54
C GLU A 41 -8.36 14.53 -18.00
N VAL A 42 -8.42 13.38 -17.31
CA VAL A 42 -9.38 12.32 -17.60
C VAL A 42 -10.80 12.83 -17.28
N PRO A 43 -11.71 12.89 -18.27
CA PRO A 43 -13.07 13.35 -18.02
C PRO A 43 -13.77 12.44 -17.02
N ALA A 44 -14.36 13.03 -15.98
CA ALA A 44 -15.16 12.28 -15.02
C ALA A 44 -16.39 11.66 -15.71
N PRO A 45 -16.74 10.40 -15.40
CA PRO A 45 -17.97 9.81 -15.90
C PRO A 45 -19.19 10.60 -15.40
N PRO A 46 -20.28 10.65 -16.18
CA PRO A 46 -21.48 11.37 -15.76
C PRO A 46 -22.06 10.75 -14.49
N LEU A 47 -22.49 11.59 -13.56
CA LEU A 47 -23.16 11.16 -12.34
C LEU A 47 -24.51 10.50 -12.69
N PRO A 48 -24.84 9.31 -12.17
CA PRO A 48 -26.14 8.69 -12.40
C PRO A 48 -27.29 9.60 -11.94
N GLU A 49 -28.31 9.77 -12.77
CA GLU A 49 -29.43 10.70 -12.49
C GLU A 49 -30.14 10.39 -11.18
N ALA A 50 -30.31 9.10 -10.84
CA ALA A 50 -30.90 8.68 -9.58
C ALA A 50 -30.07 9.12 -8.36
N LEU A 51 -28.74 9.16 -8.48
CA LEU A 51 -27.87 9.64 -7.40
C LEU A 51 -27.92 11.17 -7.30
N ALA A 52 -27.90 11.87 -8.43
CA ALA A 52 -28.07 13.33 -8.47
C ALA A 52 -29.37 13.77 -7.78
N ALA A 53 -30.50 13.13 -8.12
CA ALA A 53 -31.80 13.39 -7.51
C ALA A 53 -31.79 13.17 -5.99
N ARG A 54 -31.15 12.09 -5.51
CA ARG A 54 -31.02 11.80 -4.08
C ARG A 54 -30.18 12.86 -3.34
N LEU A 55 -29.11 13.36 -3.97
CA LEU A 55 -28.29 14.43 -3.40
C LEU A 55 -29.08 15.74 -3.31
N ASP A 56 -29.81 16.10 -4.36
CA ASP A 56 -30.66 17.30 -4.38
C ASP A 56 -31.77 17.23 -3.33
N ASP A 57 -32.39 16.06 -3.16
CA ASP A 57 -33.39 15.83 -2.12
C ASP A 57 -32.80 15.95 -0.71
N ALA A 58 -31.61 15.38 -0.48
CA ALA A 58 -30.91 15.49 0.79
C ALA A 58 -30.53 16.95 1.11
N LEU A 59 -30.02 17.69 0.12
CA LEU A 59 -29.67 19.12 0.27
C LEU A 59 -30.91 19.98 0.54
N ARG A 60 -32.04 19.68 -0.10
CA ARG A 60 -33.31 20.39 0.15
C ARG A 60 -33.81 20.15 1.56
N ALA A 61 -33.82 18.90 2.00
CA ALA A 61 -34.22 18.51 3.36
C ALA A 61 -33.34 19.17 4.43
N GLU A 62 -32.02 19.18 4.25
CA GLU A 62 -31.08 19.88 5.14
C GLU A 62 -31.35 21.40 5.15
N GLY A 63 -31.61 21.99 3.98
CA GLY A 63 -31.98 23.40 3.87
C GLY A 63 -33.27 23.74 4.62
N GLU A 64 -34.28 22.87 4.55
CA GLU A 64 -35.53 23.00 5.31
C GLU A 64 -35.30 22.83 6.81
N ALA A 65 -34.51 21.83 7.23
CA ALA A 65 -34.14 21.61 8.61
C ALA A 65 -33.39 22.82 9.22
N ARG A 66 -32.46 23.43 8.49
CA ARG A 66 -31.76 24.66 8.92
C ARG A 66 -32.69 25.86 9.05
N ARG A 67 -33.70 25.98 8.17
CA ARG A 67 -34.70 27.07 8.24
C ARG A 67 -35.71 26.85 9.37
N ALA A 68 -36.14 25.61 9.60
CA ALA A 68 -37.07 25.25 10.67
C ALA A 68 -36.39 25.28 12.06
N GLY A 69 -35.10 24.92 12.13
CA GLY A 69 -34.26 24.97 13.33
C GLY A 69 -33.69 26.36 13.64
N GLY A 70 -34.29 27.43 13.11
CA GLY A 70 -33.88 28.82 13.27
C GLY A 70 -34.02 29.37 14.69
N THR A 71 -33.25 28.83 15.64
CA THR A 71 -32.92 29.45 16.94
C THR A 71 -31.43 29.26 17.21
N GLY A 72 -30.59 29.73 16.29
CA GLY A 72 -29.16 29.84 16.46
C GLY A 72 -28.66 31.16 15.90
N THR A 73 -28.60 32.18 16.76
CA THR A 73 -28.00 33.49 16.54
C THR A 73 -26.79 33.45 15.60
N ALA A 74 -26.90 34.09 14.45
CA ALA A 74 -25.73 34.54 13.70
C ALA A 74 -25.00 35.61 14.52
N PRO A 75 -23.66 35.53 14.72
CA PRO A 75 -22.91 36.76 14.91
C PRO A 75 -22.73 37.39 13.53
N ALA A 76 -23.20 38.63 13.42
CA ALA A 76 -22.87 39.52 12.33
C ALA A 76 -21.35 39.58 12.15
N THR A 77 -20.95 39.52 10.89
CA THR A 77 -19.64 39.92 10.41
C THR A 77 -19.37 41.38 10.79
N ASP A 78 -18.46 41.61 11.72
CA ASP A 78 -17.58 42.77 11.60
C ASP A 78 -16.41 42.37 10.71
N SER A 79 -16.26 43.11 9.62
CA SER A 79 -15.17 42.93 8.67
C SER A 79 -13.85 43.36 9.30
N SER A 80 -12.93 42.42 9.49
CA SER A 80 -11.49 42.68 9.31
C SER A 80 -10.75 41.39 8.96
N ALA A 81 -10.37 41.31 7.67
CA ALA A 81 -9.43 40.41 6.99
C ALA A 81 -8.85 39.17 7.71
N ALA A 82 -9.19 37.95 7.23
CA ALA A 82 -8.28 36.82 6.94
C ALA A 82 -9.06 35.56 6.48
N VAL A 83 -8.49 34.77 5.58
CA VAL A 83 -9.01 33.52 4.95
C VAL A 83 -8.26 32.32 5.58
N PRO A 84 -8.67 31.02 5.45
CA PRO A 84 -9.92 30.32 5.78
C PRO A 84 -9.69 29.13 6.77
N GLY A 85 -10.76 28.46 7.20
CA GLY A 85 -10.68 27.08 7.72
C GLY A 85 -10.97 26.91 9.21
N ALA A 86 -12.21 26.55 9.55
CA ALA A 86 -12.54 26.02 10.87
C ALA A 86 -13.76 25.09 10.78
N SER A 87 -13.49 23.80 10.94
CA SER A 87 -14.43 22.75 11.28
C SER A 87 -15.34 23.15 12.44
N ASN A 88 -16.64 22.89 12.31
CA ASN A 88 -17.63 23.13 13.37
C ASN A 88 -17.44 22.15 14.53
N VAL A 89 -16.53 22.46 15.45
CA VAL A 89 -16.39 21.74 16.71
C VAL A 89 -17.36 22.35 17.72
N VAL A 90 -18.27 21.53 18.25
CA VAL A 90 -19.18 21.93 19.33
C VAL A 90 -18.36 22.20 20.59
N PRO A 91 -18.34 23.41 21.16
CA PRO A 91 -17.64 23.65 22.41
C PRO A 91 -18.43 22.99 23.56
N MET A 92 -17.84 21.97 24.18
CA MET A 92 -18.25 21.56 25.51
C MET A 92 -18.04 22.72 26.48
N ARG A 93 -19.14 23.22 27.05
CA ARG A 93 -19.13 24.22 28.12
C ARG A 93 -18.40 23.67 29.35
N ARG A 94 -17.10 23.96 29.49
CA ARG A 94 -16.41 23.80 30.78
C ARG A 94 -16.84 24.94 31.70
N ARG A 95 -17.64 24.56 32.70
CA ARG A 95 -18.04 25.39 33.82
C ARG A 95 -16.79 25.84 34.58
N GLY A 96 -16.51 27.13 34.54
CA GLY A 96 -15.36 27.72 35.21
C GLY A 96 -15.44 27.58 36.72
N PHE A 97 -14.34 27.16 37.32
CA PHE A 97 -13.99 27.43 38.71
C PHE A 97 -12.48 27.72 38.78
N GLY A 98 -12.15 28.94 39.19
CA GLY A 98 -10.94 29.24 39.96
C GLY A 98 -9.63 29.42 39.19
N ALA A 99 -9.35 30.67 38.82
CA ALA A 99 -8.00 31.13 38.55
C ALA A 99 -7.10 31.05 39.80
N ASN A 100 -5.81 30.87 39.53
CA ASN A 100 -4.67 31.24 40.37
C ASN A 100 -4.51 30.56 41.73
N ARG A 101 -3.76 29.46 41.74
CA ARG A 101 -2.69 29.19 42.71
C ARG A 101 -2.02 27.86 42.36
N TRP A 102 -0.81 27.89 41.81
CA TRP A 102 0.37 27.12 42.25
C TRP A 102 1.48 27.24 41.22
N VAL A 103 2.22 28.32 41.45
CA VAL A 103 3.53 28.63 40.90
C VAL A 103 4.52 27.54 41.31
N ASN A 104 5.35 27.14 40.33
CA ASN A 104 6.70 26.55 40.41
C ASN A 104 6.88 25.23 41.16
N TYR A 105 7.48 24.24 40.47
CA TYR A 105 8.70 23.58 40.96
C TYR A 105 9.44 22.86 39.81
N LEU A 106 10.73 23.20 39.70
CA LEU A 106 11.88 22.40 39.22
C LEU A 106 12.23 22.38 37.72
N ALA A 107 13.26 23.17 37.42
CA ALA A 107 14.29 22.93 36.42
C ALA A 107 15.09 21.63 36.71
N VAL A 108 15.78 21.08 35.69
CA VAL A 108 17.25 20.84 35.65
C VAL A 108 17.67 19.81 34.58
N ALA A 109 18.77 20.18 33.89
CA ALA A 109 19.84 19.39 33.24
C ALA A 109 19.65 18.69 31.89
N ALA A 110 20.52 19.12 30.96
CA ALA A 110 20.91 18.47 29.72
C ALA A 110 21.84 17.27 29.95
N ALA A 111 21.76 16.28 29.07
CA ALA A 111 22.90 15.43 28.69
C ALA A 111 22.72 14.99 27.23
N ALA A 112 23.68 15.38 26.40
CA ALA A 112 23.78 15.00 25.00
C ALA A 112 24.39 13.60 24.87
N VAL A 113 23.85 12.79 23.96
CA VAL A 113 24.58 11.67 23.36
C VAL A 113 24.34 11.76 21.84
N VAL A 114 25.36 12.27 21.13
CA VAL A 114 25.48 12.16 19.68
C VAL A 114 26.30 10.91 19.43
N VAL A 115 25.67 9.89 18.85
CA VAL A 115 26.40 8.74 18.30
C VAL A 115 26.87 9.11 16.90
N VAL A 116 28.18 9.31 16.79
CA VAL A 116 28.93 9.36 15.54
C VAL A 116 29.33 7.93 15.18
N GLY A 117 28.92 7.48 14.00
CA GLY A 117 29.48 6.33 13.29
C GLY A 117 28.85 6.29 11.90
N GLY A 118 29.54 6.22 10.76
CA GLY A 118 30.95 6.02 10.49
C GLY A 118 31.11 4.99 9.35
N GLY A 119 31.34 5.45 8.11
CA GLY A 119 31.85 4.66 6.97
C GLY A 119 30.85 3.67 6.32
N THR A 120 30.72 3.58 5.00
CA THR A 120 31.80 3.33 4.04
C THR A 120 31.49 3.96 2.68
N ALA A 121 32.49 4.63 2.10
CA ALA A 121 32.51 4.99 0.69
C ALA A 121 33.28 3.89 -0.06
N VAL A 122 32.63 3.22 -1.02
CA VAL A 122 33.33 2.45 -2.03
C VAL A 122 33.58 3.37 -3.21
N LEU A 123 34.79 3.91 -3.27
CA LEU A 123 35.35 4.48 -4.50
C LEU A 123 35.72 3.32 -5.42
N ASN A 124 35.08 3.22 -6.59
CA ASN A 124 35.70 2.53 -7.71
C ASN A 124 35.96 3.56 -8.81
N GLY A 125 37.24 3.79 -9.06
CA GLY A 125 37.73 4.74 -10.04
C GLY A 125 38.13 4.07 -11.35
N MET A 126 38.53 4.96 -12.27
CA MET A 126 39.25 4.73 -13.54
C MET A 126 38.32 4.28 -14.68
N THR A 127 38.19 4.99 -15.82
CA THR A 127 39.18 5.77 -16.56
C THR A 127 38.48 6.83 -17.43
N MET A 128 39.00 8.06 -17.42
CA MET A 128 38.80 9.02 -18.49
C MET A 128 39.88 8.76 -19.54
N ASP A 129 39.51 8.23 -20.70
CA ASP A 129 40.29 8.36 -21.92
C ASP A 129 39.70 9.54 -22.71
N SER A 130 40.50 10.60 -22.84
CA SER A 130 40.18 11.73 -23.71
C SER A 130 40.71 11.42 -25.10
N GLY A 131 39.86 10.79 -25.92
CA GLY A 131 40.11 10.54 -27.34
C GLY A 131 38.99 11.15 -28.18
N ALA A 132 39.30 12.24 -28.89
CA ALA A 132 38.41 12.84 -29.88
C ALA A 132 38.09 11.83 -31.01
N GLY A 133 36.81 11.53 -31.23
CA GLY A 133 36.36 10.71 -32.34
C GLY A 133 34.84 10.71 -32.45
N ALA A 134 34.32 11.12 -33.61
CA ALA A 134 32.89 11.13 -33.93
C ALA A 134 32.20 9.78 -33.63
N PRO A 135 30.92 9.76 -33.23
CA PRO A 135 30.22 8.50 -33.04
C PRO A 135 29.95 7.83 -34.41
N PRO A 136 30.39 6.58 -34.63
CA PRO A 136 29.84 5.76 -35.70
C PRO A 136 28.43 5.32 -35.31
N ALA A 137 27.52 5.38 -36.27
CA ALA A 137 26.21 4.74 -36.18
C ALA A 137 26.39 3.24 -35.91
N ALA A 138 25.86 2.77 -34.78
CA ALA A 138 25.75 1.35 -34.46
C ALA A 138 24.28 1.01 -34.28
N SER A 139 23.86 0.04 -35.08
CA SER A 139 22.52 -0.50 -35.21
C SER A 139 21.87 -0.84 -33.86
N ALA A 140 20.66 -0.33 -33.65
CA ALA A 140 19.77 -0.84 -32.62
C ALA A 140 19.45 -2.32 -32.92
N PRO A 141 19.59 -3.25 -31.97
CA PRO A 141 18.88 -4.50 -32.06
C PRO A 141 17.40 -4.17 -31.88
N SER A 142 16.61 -4.42 -32.93
CA SER A 142 15.17 -4.56 -32.85
C SER A 142 14.86 -5.77 -31.97
N GLY A 143 14.93 -5.58 -30.64
CA GLY A 143 14.23 -6.43 -29.70
C GLY A 143 12.80 -5.95 -29.68
N GLU A 144 11.90 -6.76 -30.25
CA GLU A 144 10.47 -6.64 -30.05
C GLU A 144 10.19 -6.69 -28.54
N VAL A 145 10.14 -5.52 -27.91
CA VAL A 145 9.44 -5.36 -26.64
C VAL A 145 7.97 -5.33 -27.04
N GLY A 146 7.35 -6.51 -27.02
CA GLY A 146 5.91 -6.61 -26.92
C GLY A 146 5.50 -5.74 -25.73
N GLY A 147 4.86 -4.62 -26.04
CA GLY A 147 4.28 -3.73 -25.05
C GLY A 147 3.11 -4.45 -24.41
N ASP A 148 3.41 -5.32 -23.45
CA ASP A 148 2.45 -5.73 -22.45
C ASP A 148 2.28 -4.53 -21.53
N THR A 149 1.25 -3.75 -21.82
CA THR A 149 0.71 -2.73 -20.92
C THR A 149 0.72 -3.28 -19.50
N ALA A 150 1.32 -2.55 -18.56
CA ALA A 150 1.50 -2.95 -17.17
C ALA A 150 0.18 -3.45 -16.55
N LEU A 151 -0.09 -4.76 -16.69
CA LEU A 151 -1.16 -5.42 -15.98
C LEU A 151 -0.79 -5.32 -14.51
N SER A 152 -1.64 -4.65 -13.75
CA SER A 152 -1.48 -4.56 -12.30
C SER A 152 -1.49 -5.98 -11.77
N TYR A 153 -0.32 -6.43 -11.31
CA TYR A 153 -0.16 -7.72 -10.71
C TYR A 153 -1.14 -7.87 -9.54
N GLN A 154 -2.03 -8.85 -9.61
CA GLN A 154 -2.96 -9.18 -8.52
C GLN A 154 -2.88 -10.68 -8.22
N PRO A 155 -2.43 -11.08 -7.01
CA PRO A 155 -2.46 -12.48 -6.61
C PRO A 155 -3.90 -12.92 -6.35
N LEU A 156 -4.20 -14.20 -6.56
CA LEU A 156 -5.44 -14.79 -6.10
C LEU A 156 -5.41 -14.92 -4.57
N LEU A 157 -6.31 -14.23 -3.88
CA LEU A 157 -6.42 -14.30 -2.42
C LEU A 157 -7.53 -15.27 -2.03
N VAL A 158 -7.23 -16.17 -1.11
CA VAL A 158 -8.18 -17.14 -0.56
C VAL A 158 -8.01 -17.25 0.95
N SER A 159 -9.06 -17.65 1.65
CA SER A 159 -9.02 -17.95 3.08
C SER A 159 -9.55 -19.36 3.29
N THR A 160 -8.70 -20.36 3.12
CA THR A 160 -9.15 -21.77 3.15
C THR A 160 -9.40 -22.27 4.57
N GLY A 161 -8.79 -21.65 5.59
CA GLY A 161 -8.79 -22.16 6.95
C GLY A 161 -7.96 -23.44 7.11
N THR A 162 -7.07 -23.72 6.16
CA THR A 162 -6.14 -24.86 6.24
C THR A 162 -5.20 -24.68 7.44
N VAL A 163 -4.99 -25.74 8.21
CA VAL A 163 -3.94 -25.78 9.24
C VAL A 163 -2.75 -26.50 8.63
N TYR A 164 -1.80 -25.72 8.12
CA TYR A 164 -0.61 -26.25 7.49
C TYR A 164 0.32 -26.89 8.52
N THR A 165 0.95 -28.00 8.15
CA THR A 165 2.03 -28.60 8.94
C THR A 165 3.23 -28.84 8.05
N GLU A 166 4.44 -28.83 8.61
CA GLU A 166 5.65 -29.09 7.82
C GLU A 166 5.62 -30.47 7.15
N ALA A 167 5.07 -31.48 7.84
CA ALA A 167 5.01 -32.86 7.34
C ALA A 167 4.03 -33.06 6.17
N GLU A 168 2.96 -32.26 6.10
CA GLU A 168 1.89 -32.44 5.11
C GLU A 168 1.79 -31.28 4.10
N LEU A 169 2.69 -30.28 4.19
CA LEU A 169 2.62 -29.04 3.42
C LEU A 169 2.41 -29.26 1.92
N ALA A 170 3.13 -30.19 1.29
CA ALA A 170 2.99 -30.47 -0.14
C ALA A 170 1.58 -30.97 -0.51
N THR A 171 1.05 -31.91 0.28
CA THR A 171 -0.27 -32.51 0.06
C THR A 171 -1.39 -31.50 0.32
N GLN A 172 -1.26 -30.72 1.39
CA GLN A 172 -2.21 -29.67 1.76
C GLN A 172 -2.24 -28.58 0.68
N ALA A 173 -1.08 -28.11 0.24
CA ALA A 173 -0.95 -27.12 -0.81
C ALA A 173 -1.53 -27.60 -2.15
N GLN A 174 -1.35 -28.89 -2.49
CA GLN A 174 -1.97 -29.47 -3.68
C GLN A 174 -3.50 -29.46 -3.60
N SER A 175 -4.08 -29.70 -2.42
CA SER A 175 -5.53 -29.61 -2.23
C SER A 175 -6.03 -28.19 -2.50
N VAL A 176 -5.34 -27.18 -1.97
CA VAL A 176 -5.69 -25.76 -2.18
C VAL A 176 -5.58 -25.37 -3.65
N LEU A 177 -4.52 -25.79 -4.35
CA LEU A 177 -4.33 -25.53 -5.78
C LEU A 177 -5.38 -26.22 -6.66
N THR A 178 -5.85 -27.41 -6.26
CA THR A 178 -6.89 -28.14 -6.99
C THR A 178 -8.24 -27.42 -6.90
N GLU A 179 -8.52 -26.80 -5.76
CA GLU A 179 -9.75 -26.03 -5.53
C GLU A 179 -9.67 -24.60 -6.05
N ASN A 180 -8.47 -24.00 -6.06
CA ASN A 180 -8.24 -22.59 -6.36
C ASN A 180 -7.09 -22.43 -7.37
N ASP A 181 -7.30 -22.91 -8.60
CA ASP A 181 -6.28 -22.79 -9.64
C ASP A 181 -6.05 -21.33 -10.05
N PRO A 182 -4.87 -20.74 -9.77
CA PRO A 182 -4.60 -19.34 -10.10
C PRO A 182 -4.40 -19.11 -11.61
N THR A 183 -4.34 -20.17 -12.42
CA THR A 183 -4.20 -20.08 -13.89
C THR A 183 -5.52 -20.22 -14.64
N SER A 184 -6.60 -20.56 -13.93
CA SER A 184 -7.92 -20.71 -14.54
C SER A 184 -8.48 -19.34 -14.97
N PRO A 185 -8.97 -19.20 -16.22
CA PRO A 185 -9.45 -17.93 -16.77
C PRO A 185 -10.68 -17.39 -16.03
N ASP A 186 -11.43 -18.25 -15.34
CA ASP A 186 -12.58 -17.87 -14.50
C ASP A 186 -12.19 -17.07 -13.25
N GLY A 187 -10.89 -16.94 -12.94
CA GLY A 187 -10.40 -16.20 -11.78
C GLY A 187 -10.41 -14.67 -11.93
N ALA A 188 -10.54 -14.15 -13.16
CA ALA A 188 -10.36 -12.72 -13.47
C ALA A 188 -11.66 -11.93 -13.73
N GLU A 189 -12.80 -12.58 -13.98
CA GLU A 189 -14.07 -11.90 -14.28
C GLU A 189 -15.22 -12.58 -13.53
N GLY A 190 -15.43 -12.18 -12.27
CA GLY A 190 -16.62 -12.54 -11.52
C GLY A 190 -17.78 -11.61 -11.90
N ASP A 191 -18.52 -11.93 -12.95
CA ASP A 191 -19.89 -11.44 -13.10
C ASP A 191 -20.73 -12.08 -11.99
N ALA A 192 -21.25 -11.21 -11.12
CA ALA A 192 -22.09 -11.56 -9.99
C ALA A 192 -23.34 -12.34 -10.46
N GLU A 193 -23.44 -13.62 -10.08
CA GLU A 193 -24.69 -14.35 -9.75
C GLU A 193 -24.41 -15.85 -9.55
N GLY A 194 -23.68 -16.20 -8.47
CA GLY A 194 -23.51 -17.59 -8.03
C GLY A 194 -23.15 -17.71 -6.54
N PRO A 195 -23.62 -18.73 -5.79
CA PRO A 195 -23.41 -18.83 -4.35
C PRO A 195 -22.02 -19.35 -3.93
N ALA A 196 -20.95 -19.04 -4.68
CA ALA A 196 -19.59 -19.53 -4.40
C ALA A 196 -18.68 -18.52 -3.65
N ASP A 197 -19.10 -17.26 -3.47
CA ASP A 197 -18.21 -16.17 -3.01
C ASP A 197 -18.15 -15.94 -1.49
N ALA A 198 -18.40 -16.94 -0.65
CA ALA A 198 -18.32 -16.74 0.80
C ALA A 198 -16.89 -16.69 1.36
N ASN A 199 -15.88 -17.09 0.58
CA ASN A 199 -14.51 -17.32 1.06
C ASN A 199 -13.42 -16.50 0.35
N ARG A 200 -13.81 -15.57 -0.54
CA ARG A 200 -12.87 -14.69 -1.25
C ARG A 200 -12.74 -13.36 -0.48
N PRO A 201 -11.56 -13.01 0.05
CA PRO A 201 -11.34 -11.69 0.65
C PRO A 201 -11.57 -10.59 -0.38
N ASP A 202 -12.12 -9.44 0.07
CA ASP A 202 -12.21 -8.24 -0.77
C ASP A 202 -10.78 -7.85 -1.23
N PRO A 203 -10.53 -7.64 -2.54
CA PRO A 203 -9.19 -7.26 -3.02
C PRO A 203 -8.69 -5.93 -2.42
N SER A 204 -9.59 -5.09 -1.91
CA SER A 204 -9.25 -3.87 -1.16
C SER A 204 -8.77 -4.15 0.26
N ALA A 205 -8.91 -5.39 0.73
CA ALA A 205 -8.56 -5.83 2.07
C ALA A 205 -7.20 -6.53 2.15
N VAL A 206 -6.37 -6.53 1.09
CA VAL A 206 -5.00 -7.06 1.19
C VAL A 206 -4.22 -6.21 2.18
N PRO A 207 -3.78 -6.77 3.33
CA PRO A 207 -2.96 -6.01 4.25
C PRO A 207 -1.63 -5.62 3.59
N SER A 208 -1.18 -4.38 3.80
CA SER A 208 0.07 -3.85 3.23
C SER A 208 1.30 -4.71 3.56
N GLU A 209 1.22 -5.41 4.70
CA GLU A 209 2.20 -6.33 5.25
C GLU A 209 2.38 -7.56 4.34
N VAL A 210 1.30 -8.07 3.76
CA VAL A 210 1.33 -9.20 2.82
C VAL A 210 2.09 -8.82 1.56
N SER A 211 1.80 -7.64 0.99
CA SER A 211 2.47 -7.16 -0.22
C SER A 211 3.97 -6.94 0.00
N SER A 212 4.34 -6.38 1.14
CA SER A 212 5.73 -6.15 1.54
C SER A 212 6.48 -7.47 1.76
N CYS A 213 5.81 -8.46 2.34
CA CYS A 213 6.35 -9.80 2.54
C CYS A 213 6.59 -10.52 1.20
N ALA A 214 5.59 -10.53 0.31
CA ALA A 214 5.69 -11.14 -1.01
C ALA A 214 6.82 -10.53 -1.84
N HIS A 215 6.99 -9.19 -1.79
CA HIS A 215 8.10 -8.52 -2.48
C HIS A 215 9.47 -8.94 -1.91
N ARG A 216 9.56 -9.20 -0.61
CA ARG A 216 10.81 -9.63 0.03
C ARG A 216 11.20 -11.05 -0.34
N LEU A 217 10.23 -11.96 -0.39
CA LEU A 217 10.45 -13.38 -0.72
C LEU A 217 10.66 -13.62 -2.22
N GLY A 218 10.08 -12.77 -3.06
CA GLY A 218 10.02 -13.00 -4.50
C GLY A 218 11.37 -13.20 -5.23
N PRO A 219 12.47 -12.51 -4.88
CA PRO A 219 13.77 -12.74 -5.49
C PRO A 219 14.29 -14.17 -5.32
N GLU A 220 13.95 -14.83 -4.20
CA GLU A 220 14.37 -16.21 -3.93
C GLU A 220 13.39 -17.23 -4.52
N ALA A 221 12.10 -16.92 -4.50
CA ALA A 221 11.02 -17.82 -4.93
C ALA A 221 10.64 -17.68 -6.43
N GLY A 222 11.42 -16.92 -7.21
CA GLY A 222 11.26 -16.83 -8.66
C GLY A 222 10.20 -15.83 -9.16
N GLY A 223 9.79 -14.87 -8.33
CA GLY A 223 8.89 -13.78 -8.73
C GLY A 223 7.82 -13.48 -7.68
N HIS A 224 6.65 -13.02 -8.10
CA HIS A 224 5.55 -12.74 -7.20
C HIS A 224 4.63 -13.97 -7.01
N PRO A 225 3.99 -14.14 -5.84
CA PRO A 225 3.16 -15.32 -5.55
C PRO A 225 1.79 -15.27 -6.22
N LEU A 226 1.50 -16.22 -7.10
CA LEU A 226 0.26 -16.28 -7.90
C LEU A 226 -1.00 -16.47 -7.04
N LEU A 227 -0.87 -17.14 -5.90
CA LEU A 227 -1.92 -17.33 -4.91
C LEU A 227 -1.37 -17.07 -3.50
N ILE A 228 -2.21 -16.46 -2.65
CA ILE A 228 -1.95 -16.27 -1.23
C ILE A 228 -3.15 -16.79 -0.45
N ASP A 229 -2.90 -17.74 0.45
CA ASP A 229 -3.90 -18.33 1.34
C ASP A 229 -3.71 -17.83 2.77
N PHE A 230 -4.76 -17.22 3.32
CA PHE A 230 -4.86 -16.82 4.72
C PHE A 230 -5.30 -18.02 5.57
N ALA A 231 -4.38 -18.54 6.37
CA ALA A 231 -4.48 -19.86 6.97
C ALA A 231 -3.81 -19.90 8.35
N GLU A 232 -3.67 -21.09 8.91
CA GLU A 232 -2.90 -21.33 10.14
C GLU A 232 -1.72 -22.27 9.84
N PHE A 233 -0.68 -22.22 10.66
CA PHE A 233 0.46 -23.14 10.63
C PHE A 233 0.70 -23.72 12.02
N ASP A 234 0.80 -25.05 12.12
CA ASP A 234 1.12 -25.75 13.36
C ASP A 234 2.57 -26.24 13.33
N SER A 235 3.42 -25.56 14.11
CA SER A 235 4.82 -25.93 14.36
C SER A 235 5.00 -27.00 15.46
N GLY A 236 3.90 -27.54 15.99
CA GLY A 236 3.87 -28.46 17.13
C GLY A 236 3.62 -27.78 18.48
N SER A 237 3.52 -26.45 18.51
CA SER A 237 3.10 -25.64 19.67
C SER A 237 1.61 -25.26 19.64
N GLY A 238 0.89 -25.69 18.61
CA GLY A 238 -0.46 -25.25 18.30
C GLY A 238 -0.49 -24.40 17.03
N PRO A 239 -1.68 -24.26 16.41
CA PRO A 239 -1.83 -23.49 15.19
C PRO A 239 -1.70 -21.98 15.47
N GLU A 240 -0.93 -21.31 14.62
CA GLU A 240 -0.76 -19.86 14.61
C GLU A 240 -1.14 -19.30 13.23
N ALA A 241 -1.67 -18.08 13.18
CA ALA A 241 -2.07 -17.47 11.93
C ALA A 241 -0.85 -17.25 11.01
N ALA A 242 -1.01 -17.64 9.74
CA ALA A 242 0.05 -17.70 8.75
C ALA A 242 -0.47 -17.38 7.34
N TRP A 243 0.45 -17.05 6.44
CA TRP A 243 0.18 -16.90 5.02
C TRP A 243 0.93 -17.98 4.26
N ALA A 244 0.22 -18.77 3.44
CA ALA A 244 0.84 -19.67 2.48
C ALA A 244 0.87 -19.00 1.10
N MET A 245 2.08 -18.77 0.58
CA MET A 245 2.32 -18.09 -0.68
C MET A 245 2.80 -19.07 -1.74
N TYR A 246 2.18 -19.02 -2.92
CA TYR A 246 2.39 -19.99 -4.00
C TYR A 246 3.08 -19.31 -5.18
N PHE A 247 4.33 -19.66 -5.42
CA PHE A 247 5.14 -19.09 -6.49
C PHE A 247 5.22 -20.05 -7.67
N GLY A 248 4.83 -19.57 -8.85
CA GLY A 248 4.87 -20.38 -10.06
C GLY A 248 6.30 -20.56 -10.57
N THR A 249 6.79 -21.81 -10.60
CA THR A 249 8.01 -22.15 -11.32
C THR A 249 7.71 -22.38 -12.81
N LYS A 250 8.09 -21.45 -13.68
CA LYS A 250 8.01 -21.62 -15.15
C LYS A 250 9.39 -21.96 -15.72
N PRO A 251 9.75 -23.24 -15.88
CA PRO A 251 10.96 -23.57 -16.61
C PRO A 251 10.77 -23.28 -18.11
N GLY A 252 11.38 -22.20 -18.61
CA GLY A 252 11.61 -21.99 -20.04
C GLY A 252 10.38 -21.69 -20.91
N GLY A 253 9.38 -20.96 -20.39
CA GLY A 253 8.23 -20.48 -21.17
C GLY A 253 7.12 -21.51 -21.42
N GLY A 254 7.16 -22.66 -20.73
CA GLY A 254 6.13 -23.70 -20.78
C GLY A 254 4.97 -23.49 -19.79
N THR A 255 4.04 -24.45 -19.78
CA THR A 255 2.95 -24.54 -18.79
C THR A 255 3.50 -24.67 -17.38
N GLN A 256 2.77 -24.13 -16.40
CA GLN A 256 3.08 -24.24 -14.98
C GLN A 256 3.17 -25.73 -14.59
N LYS A 257 4.29 -26.15 -13.97
CA LYS A 257 4.51 -27.57 -13.62
C LYS A 257 4.43 -27.84 -12.12
N SER A 258 4.92 -26.90 -11.33
CA SER A 258 4.91 -26.98 -9.88
C SER A 258 4.84 -25.58 -9.28
N TYR A 259 4.46 -25.49 -8.03
CA TYR A 259 4.47 -24.28 -7.25
C TYR A 259 5.44 -24.46 -6.09
N GLU A 260 6.30 -23.48 -5.89
CA GLU A 260 7.01 -23.35 -4.62
C GLU A 260 6.04 -22.74 -3.60
N VAL A 261 5.86 -23.43 -2.47
CA VAL A 261 4.93 -23.04 -1.42
C VAL A 261 5.75 -22.60 -0.22
N VAL A 262 5.58 -21.35 0.19
CA VAL A 262 6.28 -20.76 1.33
C VAL A 262 5.25 -20.34 2.37
N VAL A 263 5.37 -20.88 3.57
CA VAL A 263 4.52 -20.49 4.71
C VAL A 263 5.28 -19.51 5.59
N VAL A 264 4.65 -18.38 5.92
CA VAL A 264 5.21 -17.32 6.76
C VAL A 264 4.24 -16.94 7.87
N PRO A 265 4.70 -16.43 9.03
CA PRO A 265 3.80 -16.00 10.09
C PRO A 265 3.02 -14.76 9.67
N GLU A 266 1.87 -14.53 10.28
CA GLU A 266 1.16 -13.26 10.13
C GLU A 266 2.07 -12.07 10.49
N GLY A 267 2.12 -11.07 9.62
CA GLY A 267 2.97 -9.89 9.77
C GLY A 267 4.41 -10.05 9.24
N CYS A 268 4.85 -11.25 8.85
CA CYS A 268 6.12 -11.47 8.13
C CYS A 268 7.31 -10.73 8.75
N SER A 269 7.44 -10.88 10.07
CA SER A 269 8.47 -10.22 10.87
C SER A 269 9.77 -11.03 10.88
N GLY A 270 10.91 -10.34 11.03
CA GLY A 270 12.25 -10.94 11.01
C GLY A 270 12.95 -10.86 9.65
N ASP A 271 14.23 -11.23 9.64
CA ASP A 271 15.09 -11.23 8.45
C ASP A 271 14.79 -12.42 7.52
N ASP A 272 14.43 -13.57 8.11
CA ASP A 272 13.97 -14.79 7.41
C ASP A 272 12.64 -15.26 8.03
N PRO A 273 11.50 -14.82 7.49
CA PRO A 273 10.18 -15.11 8.05
C PRO A 273 9.63 -16.47 7.61
N VAL A 274 10.44 -17.38 7.06
CA VAL A 274 9.94 -18.66 6.52
C VAL A 274 9.74 -19.68 7.64
N LEU A 275 8.50 -20.14 7.83
CA LEU A 275 8.13 -21.22 8.76
C LEU A 275 8.34 -22.59 8.12
N ALA A 276 7.92 -22.73 6.87
CA ALA A 276 8.05 -23.97 6.10
C ALA A 276 8.10 -23.67 4.59
N ARG A 277 8.73 -24.59 3.85
CA ARG A 277 8.83 -24.51 2.40
C ARG A 277 8.67 -25.90 1.79
N SER A 278 7.92 -25.97 0.69
CA SER A 278 7.75 -27.21 -0.06
C SER A 278 7.47 -26.93 -1.54
N GLU A 279 7.45 -27.98 -2.34
CA GLU A 279 7.07 -27.93 -3.75
C GLU A 279 5.81 -28.78 -3.97
N ALA A 280 4.78 -28.18 -4.57
CA ALA A 280 3.53 -28.85 -4.91
C ALA A 280 3.38 -28.94 -6.43
N PRO A 281 2.92 -30.07 -6.99
CA PRO A 281 2.65 -30.15 -8.43
C PRO A 281 1.48 -29.23 -8.80
N ALA A 282 1.51 -28.69 -10.02
CA ALA A 282 0.36 -27.99 -10.58
C ALA A 282 -0.82 -28.98 -10.77
N PRO A 283 -2.08 -28.52 -10.63
CA PRO A 283 -3.28 -29.35 -10.82
C PRO A 283 -3.45 -29.85 -12.27
#